data_AF-A0A517P8B1-F1
#
_entry.id   AF-A0A517P8B1-F1
#
_cell.length_a   1.000
_cell.length_b   1.000
_cell.length_c   1.000
_cell.angle_alpha   90.00
_cell.angle_beta   90.00
_cell.angle_gamma   90.00
#
_symmetry.space_group_name_H-M   'P 1'
#
loop_
_entity.id
_entity.type
_entity.pdbx_description
1 polymer ?
#
loop_
_entity_poly.entity_id
_entity_poly.type
_entity_poly.pdbx_seq_one_letter_code
_entity_poly.pdbx_strand_id
1 'polypeptide(L)'
;MANATPPPALELARTVVRAGPHSAEGVAALKALKACGPAAVDAVVEVLADPPPTPDRHPRDVWEDRGLLLWSLAKRPDCEDAILDRLAAGSLSEQDTVQALGVMSGRRSLEALIELLNADEPWVRQCAVRALQRRNGEPAPALATPALIDSLRDRSVLVKENVVSAMLSRAAFRTPAALQNLRRLRASDAFRQRHSHSWTKAGRVIELIEADAAGD
;
A
#
# COMPACT_ATOMS: atom_id res chain seq x y z
N MET A 1 13.28 43.06 -0.06
CA MET A 1 13.36 41.81 -0.85
C MET A 1 11.96 41.23 -0.86
N ALA A 2 11.32 41.16 -2.03
CA ALA A 2 9.91 40.80 -2.15
C ALA A 2 9.68 39.37 -1.63
N ASN A 3 8.80 39.23 -0.64
CA ASN A 3 8.22 37.93 -0.27
C ASN A 3 7.35 37.49 -1.44
N ALA A 4 7.93 36.76 -2.39
CA ALA A 4 7.17 36.08 -3.41
C ALA A 4 6.22 35.11 -2.70
N THR A 5 4.91 35.30 -2.87
CA THR A 5 3.90 34.34 -2.43
C THR A 5 4.33 32.97 -2.96
N PRO A 6 4.44 31.93 -2.11
CA PRO A 6 4.81 30.61 -2.60
C PRO A 6 3.85 30.18 -3.71
N PRO A 7 4.34 29.55 -4.78
CA PRO A 7 3.47 29.11 -5.87
C PRO A 7 2.38 28.17 -5.31
N PRO A 8 1.17 28.20 -5.89
CA PRO A 8 0.07 27.36 -5.44
C PRO A 8 0.47 25.89 -5.48
N ALA A 9 -0.09 25.08 -4.58
CA ALA A 9 0.26 23.66 -4.44
C ALA A 9 0.16 22.88 -5.77
N LEU A 10 -0.77 23.27 -6.64
CA LEU A 10 -0.90 22.70 -7.98
C LEU A 10 0.33 22.94 -8.85
N GLU A 11 0.85 24.17 -8.91
CA GLU A 11 2.06 24.46 -9.68
C GLU A 11 3.27 23.75 -9.07
N LEU A 12 3.36 23.68 -7.74
CA LEU A 12 4.41 22.91 -7.07
C LEU A 12 4.39 21.44 -7.48
N ALA A 13 3.22 20.80 -7.47
CA ALA A 13 3.06 19.41 -7.90
C ALA A 13 3.40 19.22 -9.41
N ARG A 14 2.93 20.14 -10.27
CA ARG A 14 3.26 20.13 -11.71
C ARG A 14 4.76 20.32 -11.96
N THR A 15 5.44 21.14 -11.16
CA THR A 15 6.90 21.34 -11.26
C THR A 15 7.67 20.10 -10.87
N VAL A 16 7.25 19.36 -9.84
CA VAL A 16 7.89 18.07 -9.50
C VAL A 16 7.82 17.09 -10.67
N VAL A 17 6.67 16.99 -11.35
CA VAL A 17 6.50 16.07 -12.49
C VAL A 17 7.26 16.55 -13.73
N ARG A 18 7.28 17.86 -14.00
CA ARG A 18 8.03 18.41 -15.16
C ARG A 18 9.53 18.29 -15.00
N ALA A 19 10.08 18.76 -13.87
CA ALA A 19 11.51 18.85 -13.64
C ALA A 19 12.11 17.55 -13.08
N GLY A 20 11.28 16.65 -12.54
CA GLY A 20 11.69 15.43 -11.87
C GLY A 20 12.24 15.65 -10.45
N PRO A 21 12.07 14.70 -9.52
CA PRO A 21 12.40 14.86 -8.11
C PRO A 21 13.90 14.83 -7.81
N HIS A 22 14.74 14.60 -8.82
CA HIS A 22 16.20 14.63 -8.70
C HIS A 22 16.82 15.95 -9.17
N SER A 23 16.05 16.81 -9.86
CA SER A 23 16.51 18.15 -10.20
C SER A 23 16.44 19.07 -8.99
N ALA A 24 17.30 20.10 -8.96
CA ALA A 24 17.27 21.09 -7.87
C ALA A 24 15.89 21.77 -7.75
N GLU A 25 15.24 22.04 -8.89
CA GLU A 25 13.90 22.62 -8.95
C GLU A 25 12.83 21.67 -8.41
N GLY A 26 12.82 20.41 -8.86
CA GLY A 26 11.86 19.40 -8.39
C GLY A 26 12.02 19.07 -6.90
N VAL A 27 13.26 19.02 -6.38
CA VAL A 27 13.52 18.86 -4.94
C VAL A 27 12.96 20.05 -4.15
N ALA A 28 13.18 21.29 -4.61
CA ALA A 28 12.66 22.48 -3.96
C ALA A 28 11.12 22.50 -3.99
N ALA A 29 10.52 22.16 -5.15
CA ALA A 29 9.08 22.09 -5.32
C ALA A 29 8.44 21.01 -4.43
N LEU A 30 9.03 19.81 -4.35
CA LEU A 30 8.54 18.74 -3.48
C LEU A 30 8.63 19.13 -2.01
N LYS A 31 9.69 19.85 -1.60
CA LYS A 31 9.84 20.36 -0.23
C LYS A 31 8.76 21.40 0.09
N ALA A 32 8.51 22.34 -0.82
CA ALA A 32 7.47 23.35 -0.66
C ALA A 32 6.06 22.72 -0.65
N LEU A 33 5.80 21.75 -1.52
CA LEU A 33 4.54 21.01 -1.57
C LEU A 33 4.26 20.29 -0.26
N LYS A 34 5.29 19.64 0.32
CA LYS A 34 5.20 19.06 1.67
C LYS A 34 4.86 20.11 2.71
N ALA A 35 5.41 21.33 2.62
CA ALA A 35 5.11 22.39 3.58
C ALA A 35 3.65 22.86 3.53
N CYS A 36 2.95 22.68 2.40
CA CYS A 36 1.51 22.98 2.27
C CYS A 36 0.61 21.99 3.04
N GLY A 37 1.11 20.80 3.39
CA GLY A 37 0.36 19.82 4.17
C GLY A 37 -0.95 19.39 3.49
N PRO A 38 -2.09 19.33 4.21
CA PRO A 38 -3.37 18.87 3.68
C PRO A 38 -3.88 19.69 2.48
N ALA A 39 -3.55 20.98 2.42
CA ALA A 39 -3.95 21.85 1.32
C ALA A 39 -3.34 21.45 -0.03
N ALA A 40 -2.29 20.62 -0.04
CA ALA A 40 -1.68 20.08 -1.25
C ALA A 40 -2.34 18.79 -1.76
N VAL A 41 -3.22 18.15 -0.99
CA VAL A 41 -3.80 16.85 -1.37
C VAL A 41 -4.60 16.96 -2.67
N ASP A 42 -5.48 17.95 -2.79
CA ASP A 42 -6.29 18.14 -4.00
C ASP A 42 -5.44 18.46 -5.23
N ALA A 43 -4.41 19.27 -5.06
CA ALA A 43 -3.43 19.56 -6.11
C ALA A 43 -2.68 18.30 -6.58
N VAL A 44 -2.31 17.42 -5.65
CA VAL A 44 -1.67 16.14 -5.99
C VAL A 44 -2.67 15.23 -6.71
N VAL A 45 -3.90 15.10 -6.22
CA VAL A 45 -4.96 14.30 -6.88
C VAL A 45 -5.21 14.79 -8.30
N GLU A 46 -5.25 16.10 -8.52
CA GLU A 46 -5.39 16.66 -9.87
C GLU A 46 -4.23 16.26 -10.79
N VAL A 47 -2.99 16.39 -10.33
CA VAL A 47 -1.79 16.00 -11.11
C VAL A 47 -1.70 14.49 -11.33
N LEU A 48 -2.25 13.69 -10.41
CA LEU A 48 -2.40 12.26 -10.62
C LEU A 48 -3.42 11.96 -11.70
N ALA A 49 -4.54 12.67 -11.78
CA ALA A 49 -5.55 12.45 -12.81
C ALA A 49 -5.08 12.96 -14.19
N ASP A 50 -4.45 14.14 -14.23
CA ASP A 50 -4.02 14.83 -15.44
C ASP A 50 -2.59 15.40 -15.28
N PRO A 51 -1.56 14.57 -15.54
CA PRO A 51 -0.19 15.01 -15.40
C PRO A 51 0.20 16.04 -16.48
N PRO A 52 1.04 17.03 -16.17
CA PRO A 52 1.51 17.98 -17.17
C PRO A 52 2.28 17.28 -18.30
N PRO A 53 2.30 17.85 -19.52
CA PRO A 53 3.06 17.28 -20.63
C PRO A 53 4.56 17.34 -20.34
N THR A 54 5.24 16.21 -20.57
CA THR A 54 6.68 16.07 -20.37
C THR A 54 7.32 15.39 -21.58
N PRO A 55 7.45 16.10 -22.72
CA PRO A 55 7.90 15.50 -23.98
C PRO A 55 9.32 14.91 -23.91
N ASP A 56 10.17 15.47 -23.04
CA ASP A 56 11.56 15.05 -22.89
C ASP A 56 11.76 13.97 -21.81
N ARG A 57 10.68 13.47 -21.21
CA ARG A 57 10.75 12.49 -20.12
C ARG A 57 10.13 11.16 -20.49
N HIS A 58 10.76 10.09 -20.02
CA HIS A 58 10.23 8.75 -20.22
C HIS A 58 8.93 8.57 -19.39
N PRO A 59 7.86 7.98 -19.96
CA PRO A 59 6.58 7.82 -19.25
C PRO A 59 6.66 7.09 -17.91
N ARG A 60 7.61 6.16 -17.77
CA ARG A 60 7.86 5.45 -16.51
C ARG A 60 8.30 6.40 -15.40
N ASP A 61 9.22 7.30 -15.69
CA ASP A 61 9.77 8.23 -14.69
C ASP A 61 8.67 9.19 -14.22
N VAL A 62 7.83 9.64 -15.14
CA VAL A 62 6.65 10.47 -14.86
C VAL A 62 5.67 9.73 -13.94
N TRP A 63 5.43 8.43 -14.17
CA TRP A 63 4.59 7.61 -13.31
C TRP A 63 5.18 7.43 -11.91
N GLU A 64 6.48 7.17 -11.81
CA GLU A 64 7.19 7.04 -10.53
C GLU A 64 7.14 8.34 -9.72
N ASP A 65 7.32 9.48 -10.39
CA ASP A 65 7.29 10.80 -9.77
C ASP A 65 5.91 11.19 -9.27
N ARG A 66 4.86 10.80 -10.03
CA ARG A 66 3.46 10.93 -9.59
C ARG A 66 3.20 10.14 -8.32
N GLY A 67 3.63 8.88 -8.28
CA GLY A 67 3.52 8.05 -7.07
C GLY A 67 4.28 8.62 -5.87
N LEU A 68 5.42 9.28 -6.12
CA LEU A 68 6.21 9.95 -5.08
C LEU A 68 5.44 11.12 -4.44
N LEU A 69 4.68 11.90 -5.21
CA LEU A 69 3.87 13.01 -4.70
C LEU A 69 2.91 12.54 -3.62
N LEU A 70 2.07 11.55 -3.95
CA LEU A 70 1.07 11.01 -3.02
C LEU A 70 1.73 10.32 -1.83
N TRP A 71 2.76 9.52 -2.08
CA TRP A 71 3.54 8.88 -1.01
C TRP A 71 4.10 9.90 -0.01
N SER A 72 4.54 11.06 -0.51
CA SER A 72 5.15 12.08 0.33
C SER A 72 4.17 12.77 1.27
N LEU A 73 2.89 12.88 0.87
CA LEU A 73 1.81 13.40 1.69
C LEU A 73 1.23 12.30 2.59
N ALA A 74 1.07 11.07 2.08
CA ALA A 74 0.51 9.93 2.81
C ALA A 74 1.34 9.51 4.02
N LYS A 75 2.65 9.80 4.03
CA LYS A 75 3.50 9.60 5.20
C LYS A 75 3.27 10.60 6.33
N ARG A 76 2.52 11.67 6.09
CA ARG A 76 2.28 12.71 7.07
C ARG A 76 0.94 12.47 7.78
N PRO A 77 0.93 12.40 9.12
CA PRO A 77 -0.32 12.19 9.87
C PRO A 77 -1.37 13.28 9.65
N ASP A 78 -0.95 14.53 9.42
CA ASP A 78 -1.88 15.65 9.20
C ASP A 78 -2.63 15.55 7.85
N CYS A 79 -2.08 14.83 6.87
CA CYS A 79 -2.72 14.62 5.57
C CYS A 79 -3.65 13.39 5.54
N GLU A 80 -3.71 12.59 6.61
CA GLU A 80 -4.42 11.31 6.60
C GLU A 80 -5.91 11.48 6.28
N ASP A 81 -6.59 12.36 6.99
CA ASP A 81 -8.03 12.58 6.79
C ASP A 81 -8.34 13.08 5.38
N ALA A 82 -7.57 14.06 4.89
CA ALA A 82 -7.75 14.61 3.54
C ALA A 82 -7.56 13.55 2.45
N ILE A 83 -6.57 12.65 2.61
CA ILE A 83 -6.36 11.54 1.67
C ILE A 83 -7.50 10.53 1.76
N LEU A 84 -7.93 10.15 2.97
CA LEU A 84 -9.05 9.22 3.16
C LEU A 84 -10.36 9.77 2.56
N ASP A 85 -10.60 11.07 2.66
CA ASP A 85 -11.76 11.72 2.07
C ASP A 85 -11.73 11.67 0.53
N ARG A 86 -10.55 11.80 -0.09
CA ARG A 86 -10.38 11.63 -1.55
C ARG A 86 -10.50 10.18 -2.00
N LEU A 87 -10.07 9.23 -1.18
CA LEU A 87 -10.29 7.81 -1.40
C LEU A 87 -11.78 7.47 -1.38
N ALA A 88 -12.50 7.93 -0.35
CA ALA A 88 -13.94 7.73 -0.23
C ALA A 88 -14.74 8.38 -1.37
N ALA A 89 -14.24 9.51 -1.90
CA ALA A 89 -14.81 10.16 -3.07
C ALA A 89 -14.47 9.48 -4.41
N GLY A 90 -13.69 8.39 -4.41
CA GLY A 90 -13.28 7.68 -5.64
C GLY A 90 -12.36 8.49 -6.55
N SER A 91 -11.67 9.51 -6.01
CA SER A 91 -10.84 10.44 -6.79
C SER A 91 -9.44 9.90 -7.09
N LEU A 92 -9.06 8.76 -6.52
CA LEU A 92 -7.76 8.12 -6.69
C LEU A 92 -7.93 6.78 -7.40
N SER A 93 -6.94 6.42 -8.23
CA SER A 93 -6.93 5.09 -8.85
C SER A 93 -6.75 4.00 -7.78
N GLU A 94 -7.09 2.75 -8.12
CA GLU A 94 -6.86 1.61 -7.23
C GLU A 94 -5.39 1.46 -6.82
N GLN A 95 -4.47 1.75 -7.74
CA GLN A 95 -3.03 1.67 -7.49
C GLN A 95 -2.59 2.75 -6.49
N ASP A 96 -3.02 3.99 -6.71
CA ASP A 96 -2.74 5.12 -5.82
C ASP A 96 -3.33 4.90 -4.44
N THR A 97 -4.56 4.37 -4.39
CA THR A 97 -5.28 4.01 -3.17
C THR A 97 -4.47 3.07 -2.31
N VAL A 98 -4.04 1.95 -2.87
CA VAL A 98 -3.30 0.96 -2.07
C VAL A 98 -1.91 1.46 -1.69
N GLN A 99 -1.26 2.22 -2.56
CA GLN A 99 0.06 2.80 -2.26
C GLN A 99 -0.01 3.82 -1.13
N ALA A 100 -1.03 4.69 -1.11
CA ALA A 100 -1.25 5.66 -0.04
C ALA A 100 -1.55 4.95 1.29
N LEU A 101 -2.56 4.07 1.31
CA LEU A 101 -2.97 3.35 2.53
C LEU A 101 -1.84 2.48 3.12
N GLY A 102 -0.97 1.93 2.28
CA GLY A 102 0.15 1.11 2.73
C GLY A 102 1.25 1.86 3.48
N VAL A 103 1.35 3.18 3.33
CA VAL A 103 2.40 3.99 3.98
C VAL A 103 1.89 4.87 5.12
N MET A 104 0.56 5.04 5.21
CA MET A 104 -0.09 5.69 6.34
C MET A 104 0.04 4.83 7.61
N SER A 105 -0.03 5.43 8.79
CA SER A 105 0.13 4.69 10.07
C SER A 105 -1.13 4.70 10.93
N GLY A 106 -2.14 5.52 10.61
CA GLY A 106 -3.34 5.63 11.44
C GLY A 106 -4.26 4.41 11.40
N ARG A 107 -5.17 4.38 12.37
CA ARG A 107 -6.18 3.31 12.51
C ARG A 107 -7.18 3.34 11.35
N ARG A 108 -7.67 4.53 10.97
CA ARG A 108 -8.64 4.67 9.86
C ARG A 108 -8.05 4.16 8.55
N SER A 109 -6.77 4.46 8.28
CA SER A 109 -6.09 3.93 7.09
C SER A 109 -5.92 2.41 7.13
N LEU A 110 -5.74 1.82 8.32
CA LEU A 110 -5.69 0.37 8.48
C LEU A 110 -7.06 -0.27 8.22
N GLU A 111 -8.13 0.30 8.77
CA GLU A 111 -9.51 -0.17 8.55
C GLU A 111 -9.87 -0.12 7.06
N ALA A 112 -9.62 1.00 6.39
CA ALA A 112 -9.79 1.12 4.94
C ALA A 112 -8.99 0.07 4.16
N LEU A 113 -7.76 -0.23 4.59
CA LEU A 113 -6.94 -1.26 3.96
C LEU A 113 -7.46 -2.69 4.19
N ILE A 114 -8.06 -2.96 5.35
CA ILE A 114 -8.72 -4.24 5.66
C ILE A 114 -9.96 -4.42 4.77
N GLU A 115 -10.73 -3.36 4.54
CA GLU A 115 -11.88 -3.41 3.63
C GLU A 115 -11.48 -3.80 2.20
N LEU A 116 -10.33 -3.30 1.72
CA LEU A 116 -9.80 -3.65 0.40
C LEU A 116 -9.39 -5.13 0.24
N LEU A 117 -9.27 -5.90 1.32
CA LEU A 117 -9.15 -7.36 1.24
C LEU A 117 -10.42 -8.03 0.71
N ASN A 118 -11.55 -7.32 0.64
CA ASN A 118 -12.80 -7.80 0.07
C ASN A 118 -13.18 -7.09 -1.24
N ALA A 119 -12.28 -6.30 -1.83
CA ALA A 119 -12.51 -5.64 -3.09
C ALA A 119 -12.80 -6.65 -4.22
N ASP A 120 -13.63 -6.25 -5.19
CA ASP A 120 -14.01 -7.12 -6.31
C ASP A 120 -12.80 -7.54 -7.15
N GLU A 121 -11.92 -6.58 -7.43
CA GLU A 121 -10.74 -6.80 -8.27
C GLU A 121 -9.64 -7.60 -7.53
N PRO A 122 -9.22 -8.76 -8.06
CA PRO A 122 -8.18 -9.59 -7.43
C PRO A 122 -6.84 -8.88 -7.27
N TRP A 123 -6.53 -7.92 -8.14
CA TRP A 123 -5.31 -7.11 -8.04
C TRP A 123 -5.35 -6.19 -6.81
N VAL A 124 -6.50 -5.56 -6.53
CA VAL A 124 -6.68 -4.71 -5.34
C VAL A 124 -6.46 -5.50 -4.07
N ARG A 125 -7.09 -6.68 -3.96
CA ARG A 125 -6.91 -7.57 -2.79
C ARG A 125 -5.46 -7.99 -2.59
N GLN A 126 -4.75 -8.31 -3.68
CA GLN A 126 -3.31 -8.63 -3.62
C GLN A 126 -2.48 -7.48 -3.10
N CYS A 127 -2.75 -6.27 -3.61
CA CYS A 127 -2.06 -5.07 -3.19
C CYS A 127 -2.36 -4.76 -1.71
N ALA A 128 -3.60 -4.96 -1.26
CA ALA A 128 -3.99 -4.76 0.14
C ALA A 128 -3.20 -5.66 1.10
N VAL A 129 -3.04 -6.95 0.76
CA VAL A 129 -2.19 -7.88 1.54
C VAL A 129 -0.73 -7.40 1.61
N ARG A 130 -0.16 -6.96 0.47
CA ARG A 130 1.22 -6.45 0.43
C ARG A 130 1.39 -5.16 1.21
N ALA A 131 0.39 -4.28 1.18
CA ALA A 131 0.39 -3.06 1.97
C ALA A 131 0.32 -3.38 3.47
N LEU A 132 -0.55 -4.29 3.90
CA LEU A 132 -0.60 -4.77 5.30
C LEU A 132 0.72 -5.39 5.76
N GLN A 133 1.40 -6.13 4.88
CA GLN A 133 2.75 -6.64 5.16
C GLN A 133 3.78 -5.52 5.36
N ARG A 134 3.73 -4.44 4.57
CA ARG A 134 4.71 -3.34 4.64
C ARG A 134 4.44 -2.36 5.78
N ARG A 135 3.20 -2.29 6.28
CA ARG A 135 2.82 -1.40 7.37
C ARG A 135 3.59 -1.72 8.65
N ASN A 136 4.12 -0.68 9.28
CA ASN A 136 4.80 -0.76 10.58
C ASN A 136 3.96 -0.02 11.63
N GLY A 137 3.89 -0.58 12.85
CA GLY A 137 3.15 0.01 13.97
C GLY A 137 1.98 -0.84 14.48
N GLU A 138 1.75 -0.78 15.77
CA GLU A 138 0.57 -1.33 16.45
C GLU A 138 -0.63 -0.38 16.29
N PRO A 139 -1.88 -0.86 16.25
CA PRO A 139 -2.36 -2.24 16.46
C PRO A 139 -2.56 -3.05 15.16
N ALA A 140 -1.77 -2.80 14.12
CA ALA A 140 -1.99 -3.34 12.77
C ALA A 140 -2.20 -4.87 12.70
N PRO A 141 -1.43 -5.70 13.42
CA PRO A 141 -1.57 -7.15 13.31
C PRO A 141 -2.87 -7.70 13.88
N ALA A 142 -3.29 -7.24 15.06
CA ALA A 142 -4.47 -7.78 15.75
C ALA A 142 -5.77 -7.55 14.94
N LEU A 143 -5.91 -6.37 14.32
CA LEU A 143 -7.09 -6.03 13.54
C LEU A 143 -7.10 -6.69 12.15
N ALA A 144 -5.94 -6.80 11.49
CA ALA A 144 -5.85 -7.33 10.13
C ALA A 144 -5.81 -8.86 10.06
N THR A 145 -5.35 -9.54 11.12
CA THR A 145 -5.13 -10.99 11.11
C THR A 145 -6.38 -11.80 10.75
N PRO A 146 -7.59 -11.53 11.31
CA PRO A 146 -8.79 -12.26 10.93
C PRO A 146 -9.08 -12.19 9.42
N ALA A 147 -9.03 -10.99 8.85
CA ALA A 147 -9.27 -10.78 7.42
C ALA A 147 -8.18 -11.42 6.52
N LEU A 148 -6.92 -11.41 6.98
CA LEU A 148 -5.83 -12.12 6.29
C LEU A 148 -6.04 -13.65 6.32
N ILE A 149 -6.48 -14.22 7.45
CA ILE A 149 -6.79 -15.65 7.56
C ILE A 149 -7.91 -16.03 6.61
N ASP A 150 -8.94 -15.19 6.47
CA ASP A 150 -10.02 -15.41 5.51
C ASP A 150 -9.53 -15.35 4.07
N SER A 151 -8.58 -14.46 3.78
CA SER A 151 -7.93 -14.33 2.47
C SER A 151 -7.10 -15.57 2.06
N LEU A 152 -6.77 -16.50 2.98
CA LEU A 152 -6.20 -17.81 2.60
C LEU A 152 -7.19 -18.69 1.81
N ARG A 153 -8.49 -18.35 1.85
CA ARG A 153 -9.55 -19.01 1.08
C ARG A 153 -9.93 -18.25 -0.19
N ASP A 154 -9.16 -17.22 -0.56
CA ASP A 154 -9.45 -16.40 -1.73
C ASP A 154 -9.50 -17.22 -3.03
N ARG A 155 -10.35 -16.79 -3.94
CA ARG A 155 -10.50 -17.38 -5.28
C ARG A 155 -9.21 -17.20 -6.10
N SER A 156 -8.56 -16.05 -5.95
CA SER A 156 -7.28 -15.74 -6.57
C SER A 156 -6.14 -16.46 -5.86
N VAL A 157 -5.35 -17.22 -6.63
CA VAL A 157 -4.16 -17.87 -6.11
C VAL A 157 -3.12 -16.86 -5.65
N LEU A 158 -2.92 -15.77 -6.41
CA LEU A 158 -1.94 -14.74 -6.08
C LEU A 158 -2.24 -14.05 -4.74
N VAL A 159 -3.52 -13.88 -4.38
CA VAL A 159 -3.90 -13.37 -3.05
C VAL A 159 -3.40 -14.33 -1.97
N LYS A 160 -3.70 -15.63 -2.11
CA LYS A 160 -3.27 -16.66 -1.14
C LYS A 160 -1.75 -16.72 -0.99
N GLU A 161 -1.01 -16.63 -2.10
CA GLU A 161 0.46 -16.61 -2.08
C GLU A 161 1.03 -15.39 -1.34
N ASN A 162 0.43 -14.21 -1.56
CA ASN A 162 0.81 -12.99 -0.85
C ASN A 162 0.50 -13.11 0.65
N VAL A 163 -0.62 -13.72 1.03
CA VAL A 163 -0.96 -13.93 2.46
C VAL A 163 0.05 -14.87 3.13
N VAL A 164 0.35 -16.01 2.49
CA VAL A 164 1.37 -16.94 2.99
C VAL A 164 2.73 -16.26 3.11
N SER A 165 3.13 -15.45 2.13
CA SER A 165 4.37 -14.69 2.19
C SER A 165 4.36 -13.64 3.31
N ALA A 166 3.24 -12.95 3.52
CA ALA A 166 3.09 -11.99 4.61
C ALA A 166 3.22 -12.66 5.99
N MET A 167 2.57 -13.81 6.19
CA MET A 167 2.69 -14.61 7.42
C MET A 167 4.12 -15.14 7.64
N LEU A 168 4.82 -15.51 6.57
CA LEU A 168 6.22 -15.95 6.67
C LEU A 168 7.15 -14.79 7.04
N SER A 169 6.94 -13.60 6.47
CA SER A 169 7.76 -12.41 6.73
C SER A 169 7.45 -11.76 8.08
N ARG A 170 6.26 -11.96 8.65
CA ARG A 170 5.81 -11.28 9.87
C ARG A 170 5.19 -12.25 10.84
N ALA A 171 5.91 -12.50 11.93
CA ALA A 171 5.44 -13.35 13.03
C ALA A 171 4.09 -12.89 13.61
N ALA A 172 3.82 -11.58 13.61
CA ALA A 172 2.57 -11.03 14.13
C ALA A 172 1.29 -11.49 13.39
N PHE A 173 1.41 -12.05 12.18
CA PHE A 173 0.28 -12.65 11.46
C PHE A 173 0.21 -14.18 11.62
N ARG A 174 1.21 -14.80 12.25
CA ARG A 174 1.26 -16.24 12.51
C ARG A 174 0.43 -16.54 13.74
N THR A 175 -0.78 -17.06 13.52
CA THR A 175 -1.67 -17.43 14.61
C THR A 175 -2.17 -18.87 14.43
N PRO A 176 -2.45 -19.60 15.52
CA PRO A 176 -3.02 -20.95 15.44
C PRO A 176 -4.32 -21.01 14.61
N ALA A 177 -5.11 -19.93 14.59
CA ALA A 177 -6.32 -19.83 13.78
C ALA A 177 -6.07 -19.98 12.26
N ALA A 178 -4.86 -19.67 11.78
CA ALA A 178 -4.50 -19.84 10.37
C ALA A 178 -4.22 -21.32 9.99
N LEU A 179 -3.92 -22.20 10.95
CA LEU A 179 -3.45 -23.57 10.70
C LEU A 179 -4.42 -24.38 9.85
N GLN A 180 -5.73 -24.27 10.11
CA GLN A 180 -6.72 -25.04 9.34
C GLN A 180 -6.67 -24.67 7.85
N ASN A 181 -6.62 -23.38 7.52
CA ASN A 181 -6.57 -22.91 6.14
C ASN A 181 -5.23 -23.23 5.48
N LEU A 182 -4.12 -23.07 6.19
CA LEU A 182 -2.78 -23.44 5.69
C LEU A 182 -2.66 -24.95 5.41
N ARG A 183 -3.22 -25.80 6.29
CA ARG A 183 -3.24 -27.26 6.10
C ARG A 183 -4.09 -27.67 4.89
N ARG A 184 -5.22 -26.98 4.66
CA ARG A 184 -6.02 -27.18 3.43
C ARG A 184 -5.24 -26.81 2.17
N LEU A 185 -4.51 -25.68 2.18
CA LEU A 185 -3.62 -25.32 1.05
C LEU A 185 -2.54 -26.36 0.82
N ARG A 186 -1.98 -26.90 1.90
CA ARG A 186 -0.98 -27.96 1.90
C ARG A 186 -1.49 -29.30 1.37
N ALA A 187 -2.77 -29.60 1.56
CA ALA A 187 -3.39 -30.83 1.05
C ALA A 187 -3.80 -30.74 -0.43
N SER A 188 -3.72 -29.56 -1.06
CA SER A 188 -4.10 -29.39 -2.47
C SER A 188 -2.96 -29.75 -3.42
N ASP A 189 -3.09 -30.88 -4.13
CA ASP A 189 -2.12 -31.30 -5.16
C ASP A 189 -2.05 -30.32 -6.33
N ALA A 190 -3.19 -29.78 -6.76
CA ALA A 190 -3.23 -28.77 -7.83
C ALA A 190 -2.44 -27.50 -7.44
N PHE A 191 -2.57 -27.06 -6.18
CA PHE A 191 -1.80 -25.93 -5.66
C PHE A 191 -0.32 -26.26 -5.58
N ARG A 192 0.05 -27.44 -5.08
CA ARG A 192 1.43 -27.91 -5.02
C ARG A 192 2.11 -27.94 -6.40
N GLN A 193 1.42 -28.44 -7.41
CA GLN A 193 1.97 -28.58 -8.77
C GLN A 193 2.19 -27.23 -9.45
N ARG A 194 1.21 -26.31 -9.33
CA ARG A 194 1.24 -25.00 -10.02
C ARG A 194 1.99 -23.91 -9.25
N HIS A 195 2.04 -24.03 -7.92
CA HIS A 195 2.54 -23.03 -6.98
C HIS A 195 3.45 -23.66 -5.92
N SER A 196 4.40 -24.48 -6.36
CA SER A 196 5.25 -25.31 -5.50
C SER A 196 6.01 -24.51 -4.43
N HIS A 197 6.53 -23.34 -4.79
CA HIS A 197 7.25 -22.48 -3.87
C HIS A 197 6.35 -21.94 -2.75
N SER A 198 5.15 -21.49 -3.10
CA SER A 198 4.15 -21.00 -2.15
C SER A 198 3.60 -22.14 -1.27
N TRP A 199 3.46 -23.34 -1.81
CA TRP A 199 3.10 -24.54 -1.04
C TRP A 199 4.16 -24.91 0.00
N THR A 200 5.45 -24.80 -0.35
CA THR A 200 6.56 -25.00 0.60
C THR A 200 6.55 -23.93 1.68
N LYS A 201 6.36 -22.66 1.31
CA LYS A 201 6.22 -21.56 2.28
C LYS A 201 5.06 -21.80 3.24
N ALA A 202 3.91 -22.27 2.76
CA ALA A 202 2.77 -22.58 3.63
C ALA A 202 3.11 -23.66 4.67
N GLY A 203 3.88 -24.69 4.28
CA GLY A 203 4.42 -25.68 5.21
C GLY A 203 5.33 -25.04 6.26
N ARG A 204 6.25 -24.16 5.83
CA ARG A 204 7.13 -23.45 6.75
C ARG A 204 6.37 -22.55 7.73
N VAL A 205 5.30 -21.88 7.28
CA VAL A 205 4.46 -21.08 8.17
C VAL A 205 3.77 -21.94 9.22
N ILE A 206 3.28 -23.14 8.86
CA ILE A 206 2.69 -24.10 9.81
C ILE A 206 3.70 -24.49 10.88
N GLU A 207 4.92 -24.90 10.47
CA GLU A 207 5.99 -25.26 11.41
C GLU A 207 6.31 -24.13 12.38
N LEU A 208 6.35 -22.89 11.89
CA LEU A 208 6.65 -21.71 12.71
C LEU A 208 5.53 -21.44 13.72
N ILE A 209 4.25 -21.55 13.31
CA ILE A 209 3.11 -21.39 14.23
C ILE A 209 3.14 -22.47 15.32
N GLU A 210 3.43 -23.72 14.95
CA GLU A 210 3.48 -24.83 15.89
C GLU A 210 4.67 -24.72 16.86
N ALA A 211 5.83 -24.25 16.38
CA ALA A 211 6.98 -23.98 17.22
C ALA A 211 6.74 -22.82 18.19
N ASP A 212 6.11 -21.73 17.72
CA ASP A 212 5.74 -20.60 18.58
C ASP A 212 4.79 -21.08 19.71
N ALA A 213 3.84 -21.96 19.42
CA ALA A 213 2.89 -22.50 20.40
C ALA A 213 3.48 -23.55 21.38
N ALA A 214 4.65 -24.12 21.08
CA ALA A 214 5.31 -25.12 21.93
C ALA A 214 6.36 -24.50 22.87
N GLY A 215 6.74 -23.24 22.64
CA GLY A 215 7.72 -22.49 23.43
C GLY A 215 7.11 -21.49 24.43
N ASP A 216 5.79 -21.26 24.37
CA ASP A 216 4.99 -20.52 25.35
C ASP A 216 4.46 -21.45 26.46
#